data_AF-A0A956DJ46-F1
#
_entry.id   AF-A0A956DJ46-F1
#
_cell.length_a   1.000
_cell.length_b   1.000
_cell.length_c   1.000
_cell.angle_alpha   90.00
_cell.angle_beta   90.00
_cell.angle_gamma   90.00
#
_symmetry.space_group_name_H-M   'P 1'
#
loop_
_entity.id
_entity.type
_entity.pdbx_description
1 polymer ?
#
loop_
_entity_poly.entity_id
_entity_poly.type
_entity_poly.pdbx_seq_one_letter_code
_entity_poly.pdbx_strand_id
1 'polypeptide(L)'
;MRSLGLALLVGVGACVAVAGLDDLQFGPGGGGVGGRATGGAGPEGGFGGSGGAAIDLVFTDDELDGEFGEGTFQGTSWAVDHVALEGTEKGAFTSRVFDAGQAVRWEELEWEPGGPYGRPLPDDEDFEVGYLAGNVSMDHNVLLLHFDEPAGVLPDGAVITESSGQLLAVKITGTEMGLATGVLGNALDDSLTGYAFTPAGDGTPLNFGNRDYSWSYWVNTTQSCPSANPPNGNRVHLGVEETTGDETHLWLGCSTSDTNCTAPGSGFGAGTFRHAVGDSAGPCGTTVINDGEWHHLVVVNTASNGGDLRLYVDGQLDDAVTHSYTTPADLQAGVEFAIGAFSTGTYQSTGLFDEVAVFDRALDAEEVAAIFARGALRLELQVRVCDEPDCSDDPAFVGDGTNDVILDPGPDGSPAVFLPAALPVGQYFQYRVAFSRLATAAVSPELFEVTVYAALP
;
A
#
# COMPACT_ATOMS: atom_id res chain seq x y z
N MET A 1 -26.86 53.87 22.53
CA MET A 1 -26.78 54.57 21.22
C MET A 1 -26.47 53.48 20.20
N ARG A 2 -27.45 52.78 19.64
CA ARG A 2 -28.27 53.08 18.43
C ARG A 2 -27.45 53.33 17.14
N SER A 3 -27.47 52.34 16.24
CA SER A 3 -27.54 52.37 14.76
C SER A 3 -27.03 51.00 14.29
N LEU A 4 -27.77 50.03 13.72
CA LEU A 4 -28.96 49.94 12.85
C LEU A 4 -28.74 50.40 11.40
N GLY A 5 -28.76 49.42 10.49
CA GLY A 5 -28.97 49.45 9.03
C GLY A 5 -28.75 48.02 8.53
N LEU A 6 -29.72 47.17 8.15
CA LEU A 6 -31.01 47.22 7.44
C LEU A 6 -30.92 47.37 5.91
N ALA A 7 -31.57 46.39 5.26
CA ALA A 7 -31.97 46.22 3.85
C ALA A 7 -30.98 45.41 2.98
N LEU A 8 -31.39 44.44 2.16
CA LEU A 8 -32.69 44.24 1.49
C LEU A 8 -32.90 42.75 1.09
N LEU A 9 -34.09 42.22 1.38
CA LEU A 9 -34.62 40.96 0.81
C LEU A 9 -35.04 41.18 -0.65
N VAL A 10 -34.75 40.22 -1.52
CA VAL A 10 -35.57 39.93 -2.71
C VAL A 10 -35.85 38.43 -2.73
N GLY A 11 -37.12 38.09 -2.59
CA GLY A 11 -37.63 36.74 -2.76
C GLY A 11 -38.15 36.51 -4.17
N VAL A 12 -37.91 35.30 -4.67
CA VAL A 12 -38.64 34.59 -5.72
C VAL A 12 -38.32 33.13 -5.38
N GLY A 13 -39.20 32.16 -5.22
CA GLY A 13 -40.59 31.94 -5.60
C GLY A 13 -40.73 30.42 -5.45
N ALA A 14 -41.71 29.96 -4.70
CA ALA A 14 -41.93 28.54 -4.47
C ALA A 14 -42.24 27.83 -5.80
N CYS A 15 -41.54 26.72 -6.07
CA CYS A 15 -41.99 25.73 -7.03
C CYS A 15 -42.04 24.39 -6.30
N VAL A 16 -43.26 23.94 -6.02
CA VAL A 16 -43.55 22.56 -5.63
C VAL A 16 -43.52 21.75 -6.92
N ALA A 17 -42.66 20.74 -7.00
CA ALA A 17 -42.78 19.65 -7.96
C ALA A 17 -42.66 18.34 -7.18
N VAL A 18 -43.69 17.51 -7.34
CA VAL A 18 -43.79 16.14 -6.82
C VAL A 18 -43.68 15.22 -8.04
N ALA A 19 -43.07 14.05 -7.83
CA ALA A 19 -42.86 12.92 -8.76
C ALA A 19 -41.81 13.20 -9.85
N GLY A 20 -40.84 12.32 -10.13
CA GLY A 20 -40.83 10.86 -10.04
C GLY A 20 -40.56 10.32 -11.45
N LEU A 21 -39.73 9.28 -11.52
CA LEU A 21 -39.33 8.47 -12.69
C LEU A 21 -38.10 8.93 -13.46
N ASP A 22 -37.16 7.99 -13.52
CA ASP A 22 -35.91 7.92 -14.26
C ASP A 22 -36.06 8.17 -15.76
N ASP A 23 -35.07 8.85 -16.34
CA ASP A 23 -34.81 8.79 -17.78
C ASP A 23 -33.65 7.81 -18.03
N LEU A 24 -34.01 6.55 -18.28
CA LEU A 24 -33.17 5.57 -18.97
C LEU A 24 -32.80 6.13 -20.35
N GLN A 25 -31.54 6.51 -20.57
CA GLN A 25 -31.09 6.98 -21.88
C GLN A 25 -30.79 5.81 -22.83
N PHE A 26 -31.64 5.64 -23.84
CA PHE A 26 -31.37 4.81 -25.01
C PHE A 26 -30.89 5.70 -26.19
N GLY A 27 -29.64 5.55 -26.61
CA GLY A 27 -29.14 6.17 -27.85
C GLY A 27 -29.50 5.36 -29.10
N PRO A 28 -29.99 5.98 -30.20
CA PRO A 28 -30.19 5.28 -31.47
C PRO A 28 -29.01 5.51 -32.43
N GLY A 29 -28.44 4.41 -32.93
CA GLY A 29 -27.54 4.41 -34.08
C GLY A 29 -28.28 4.33 -35.41
N GLY A 30 -27.72 4.97 -36.45
CA GLY A 30 -27.97 4.62 -37.85
C GLY A 30 -27.77 5.73 -38.89
N GLY A 31 -26.81 5.55 -39.83
CA GLY A 31 -26.94 6.09 -41.19
C GLY A 31 -25.69 6.50 -41.99
N GLY A 32 -24.92 5.50 -42.47
CA GLY A 32 -24.12 5.38 -43.72
C GLY A 32 -23.56 6.56 -44.55
N VAL A 33 -22.36 6.37 -45.15
CA VAL A 33 -22.10 6.00 -46.57
C VAL A 33 -20.58 6.05 -46.87
N GLY A 34 -20.02 5.02 -47.55
CA GLY A 34 -18.94 5.27 -48.54
C GLY A 34 -17.67 4.39 -48.58
N GLY A 35 -17.79 3.10 -48.91
CA GLY A 35 -16.94 2.30 -49.83
C GLY A 35 -15.40 2.29 -49.77
N ARG A 36 -14.79 1.08 -49.73
CA ARG A 36 -14.09 0.43 -50.86
C ARG A 36 -13.52 -0.94 -50.46
N ALA A 37 -13.66 -1.91 -51.37
CA ALA A 37 -13.39 -3.33 -51.20
C ALA A 37 -11.92 -3.76 -51.39
N THR A 38 -11.54 -4.87 -50.73
CA THR A 38 -10.83 -6.09 -51.21
C THR A 38 -10.59 -6.97 -49.96
N GLY A 39 -10.87 -8.27 -49.83
CA GLY A 39 -11.16 -9.38 -50.73
C GLY A 39 -10.47 -10.62 -50.13
N GLY A 40 -11.21 -11.70 -49.84
CA GLY A 40 -10.62 -12.96 -49.36
C GLY A 40 -11.63 -13.89 -48.69
N ALA A 41 -12.09 -14.90 -49.43
CA ALA A 41 -13.13 -15.85 -49.05
C ALA A 41 -12.58 -17.11 -48.33
N GLY A 42 -13.35 -17.65 -47.38
CA GLY A 42 -13.23 -18.98 -46.79
C GLY A 42 -14.49 -19.29 -45.94
N PRO A 43 -15.01 -20.53 -45.92
CA PRO A 43 -16.46 -20.78 -46.03
C PRO A 43 -17.22 -20.87 -44.70
N GLU A 44 -18.54 -20.74 -44.89
CA GLU A 44 -19.62 -20.75 -43.91
C GLU A 44 -19.65 -21.98 -43.00
N GLY A 45 -19.86 -21.70 -41.70
CA GLY A 45 -20.43 -22.62 -40.72
C GLY A 45 -21.43 -21.83 -39.87
N GLY A 46 -22.69 -21.78 -40.32
CA GLY A 46 -23.75 -21.14 -39.58
C GLY A 46 -24.13 -21.95 -38.33
N PHE A 47 -24.07 -21.31 -37.17
CA PHE A 47 -25.02 -21.54 -36.09
C PHE A 47 -25.68 -20.19 -35.76
N GLY A 48 -26.93 -20.06 -36.22
CA GLY A 48 -27.83 -19.06 -35.70
C GLY A 48 -28.17 -19.43 -34.26
N GLY A 49 -27.73 -18.60 -33.33
CA GLY A 49 -28.26 -18.48 -31.99
C GLY A 49 -28.35 -17.00 -31.70
N SER A 50 -29.55 -16.45 -31.78
CA SER A 50 -29.87 -15.11 -31.30
C SER A 50 -29.71 -15.10 -29.78
N GLY A 51 -28.50 -14.84 -29.28
CA GLY A 51 -28.32 -14.32 -27.94
C GLY A 51 -28.76 -12.86 -27.99
N GLY A 52 -29.91 -12.54 -27.40
CA GLY A 52 -30.23 -11.15 -27.11
C GLY A 52 -29.08 -10.58 -26.28
N ALA A 53 -28.61 -9.38 -26.63
CA ALA A 53 -27.73 -8.64 -25.73
C ALA A 53 -28.42 -8.60 -24.36
N ALA A 54 -27.76 -9.13 -23.33
CA ALA A 54 -28.19 -8.89 -21.96
C ALA A 54 -28.28 -7.37 -21.80
N ILE A 55 -29.39 -6.89 -21.23
CA ILE A 55 -29.46 -5.50 -20.81
C ILE A 55 -28.71 -5.43 -19.48
N ASP A 56 -27.48 -4.93 -19.52
CA ASP A 56 -26.71 -4.70 -18.31
C ASP A 56 -27.25 -3.40 -17.68
N LEU A 57 -27.85 -3.51 -16.50
CA LEU A 57 -28.18 -2.38 -15.65
C LEU A 57 -26.91 -1.92 -14.94
N VAL A 58 -26.70 -0.62 -14.86
CA VAL A 58 -25.51 -0.01 -14.25
C VAL A 58 -25.97 0.96 -13.18
N PHE A 59 -25.40 0.84 -11.99
CA PHE A 59 -25.66 1.70 -10.84
C PHE A 59 -24.35 2.25 -10.33
N THR A 60 -24.23 3.57 -10.29
CA THR A 60 -23.01 4.26 -9.89
C THR A 60 -23.30 5.15 -8.69
N ASP A 61 -22.34 5.18 -7.76
CA ASP A 61 -22.15 6.29 -6.85
C ASP A 61 -20.78 6.93 -7.14
N ASP A 62 -20.79 8.20 -7.57
CA ASP A 62 -19.66 9.03 -7.99
C ASP A 62 -19.72 10.47 -7.41
N GLU A 63 -18.99 11.39 -8.02
CA GLU A 63 -18.87 12.81 -7.67
C GLU A 63 -20.16 13.65 -7.76
N LEU A 64 -21.27 13.10 -8.26
CA LEU A 64 -22.52 13.83 -8.46
C LEU A 64 -23.35 14.00 -7.15
N ASP A 65 -23.90 15.21 -6.99
CA ASP A 65 -24.72 15.59 -5.82
C ASP A 65 -26.02 14.76 -5.79
N GLY A 66 -26.12 13.84 -4.82
CA GLY A 66 -27.25 12.90 -4.64
C GLY A 66 -26.87 11.42 -4.61
N GLU A 67 -25.58 11.08 -4.75
CA GLU A 67 -25.12 9.68 -4.80
C GLU A 67 -24.53 9.24 -3.45
N PHE A 68 -23.23 9.40 -3.23
CA PHE A 68 -22.63 9.17 -1.90
C PHE A 68 -23.32 9.97 -0.79
N GLY A 69 -23.84 11.16 -1.11
CA GLY A 69 -24.56 12.03 -0.18
C GLY A 69 -25.84 11.44 0.42
N GLU A 70 -26.45 10.44 -0.23
CA GLU A 70 -27.65 9.74 0.26
C GLU A 70 -27.31 8.46 1.05
N GLY A 71 -26.03 8.14 1.19
CA GLY A 71 -25.54 7.04 2.01
C GLY A 71 -25.49 7.35 3.50
N THR A 72 -25.10 6.35 4.29
CA THR A 72 -24.90 6.46 5.73
C THR A 72 -23.42 6.47 6.08
N PHE A 73 -23.00 7.49 6.83
CA PHE A 73 -21.62 7.70 7.24
C PHE A 73 -21.42 7.38 8.72
N GLN A 74 -20.36 6.63 9.05
CA GLN A 74 -19.97 6.30 10.42
C GLN A 74 -18.48 6.54 10.62
N GLY A 75 -18.09 7.68 11.19
CA GLY A 75 -16.67 8.06 11.28
C GLY A 75 -16.03 8.36 9.92
N THR A 76 -16.85 8.47 8.89
CA THR A 76 -16.50 8.95 7.55
C THR A 76 -17.35 10.17 7.23
N SER A 77 -17.00 10.87 6.16
CA SER A 77 -17.79 11.97 5.63
C SER A 77 -17.62 12.03 4.11
N TRP A 78 -18.61 12.58 3.43
CA TRP A 78 -18.41 13.08 2.07
C TRP A 78 -17.52 14.31 2.14
N ALA A 79 -16.36 14.24 1.49
CA ALA A 79 -15.43 15.35 1.35
C ALA A 79 -15.92 16.26 0.20
N VAL A 80 -15.04 16.60 -0.74
CA VAL A 80 -15.41 17.41 -1.90
C VAL A 80 -15.99 16.53 -3.00
N ASP A 81 -15.29 15.44 -3.32
CA ASP A 81 -15.50 14.55 -4.46
C ASP A 81 -15.25 13.06 -4.12
N HIS A 82 -15.06 12.73 -2.83
CA HIS A 82 -14.78 11.38 -2.37
C HIS A 82 -15.28 11.15 -0.95
N VAL A 83 -15.37 9.88 -0.55
CA VAL A 83 -15.60 9.48 0.85
C VAL A 83 -14.26 9.27 1.55
N ALA A 84 -14.13 9.79 2.78
CA ALA A 84 -12.93 9.66 3.62
C ALA A 84 -13.29 9.60 5.12
N LEU A 85 -12.32 9.26 5.97
CA LEU A 85 -12.40 9.30 7.43
C LEU A 85 -12.53 10.74 7.96
N GLU A 86 -13.39 10.94 8.95
CA GLU A 86 -13.59 12.25 9.61
C GLU A 86 -12.88 12.29 10.97
N GLY A 87 -11.55 12.48 10.96
CA GLY A 87 -10.76 12.64 12.19
C GLY A 87 -10.65 11.39 13.07
N THR A 88 -11.07 10.22 12.57
CA THR A 88 -10.94 8.91 13.22
C THR A 88 -9.84 8.08 12.55
N GLU A 89 -9.48 6.94 13.17
CA GLU A 89 -8.60 5.92 12.58
C GLU A 89 -9.39 4.85 11.82
N LYS A 90 -10.69 4.73 12.13
CA LYS A 90 -11.60 3.75 11.52
C LYS A 90 -12.96 4.38 11.29
N GLY A 91 -13.64 3.92 10.24
CA GLY A 91 -14.97 4.36 9.87
C GLY A 91 -15.57 3.45 8.82
N ALA A 92 -16.82 3.70 8.46
CA ALA A 92 -17.50 2.97 7.42
C ALA A 92 -18.48 3.88 6.67
N PHE A 93 -18.62 3.62 5.38
CA PHE A 93 -19.67 4.18 4.55
C PHE A 93 -20.58 3.05 4.06
N THR A 94 -21.89 3.27 4.11
CA THR A 94 -22.89 2.34 3.54
C THR A 94 -23.70 3.09 2.50
N SER A 95 -23.79 2.53 1.29
CA SER A 95 -24.46 3.17 0.16
C SER A 95 -25.95 3.36 0.39
N ARG A 96 -26.56 4.23 -0.42
CA ARG A 96 -28.01 4.16 -0.65
C ARG A 96 -28.40 2.79 -1.21
N VAL A 97 -29.69 2.46 -1.16
CA VAL A 97 -30.18 1.23 -1.78
C VAL A 97 -30.27 1.44 -3.29
N PHE A 98 -29.61 0.59 -4.07
CA PHE A 98 -29.82 0.49 -5.50
C PHE A 98 -31.06 -0.34 -5.77
N ASP A 99 -31.98 0.20 -6.58
CA ASP A 99 -33.25 -0.44 -6.94
C ASP A 99 -33.28 -0.71 -8.44
N ALA A 100 -33.23 -1.99 -8.82
CA ALA A 100 -33.29 -2.42 -10.22
C ALA A 100 -34.71 -2.41 -10.83
N GLY A 101 -35.73 -2.09 -10.03
CA GLY A 101 -37.15 -2.10 -10.42
C GLY A 101 -37.74 -3.51 -10.63
N GLN A 102 -36.90 -4.54 -10.61
CA GLN A 102 -37.23 -5.96 -10.74
C GLN A 102 -36.08 -6.82 -10.21
N ALA A 103 -36.33 -8.11 -10.02
CA ALA A 103 -35.29 -9.05 -9.59
C ALA A 103 -34.25 -9.28 -10.69
N VAL A 104 -32.98 -9.08 -10.37
CA VAL A 104 -31.82 -9.20 -11.27
C VAL A 104 -30.70 -10.01 -10.62
N ARG A 105 -29.75 -10.46 -11.44
CA ARG A 105 -28.45 -10.97 -10.98
C ARG A 105 -27.50 -9.80 -10.87
N TRP A 106 -26.92 -9.58 -9.70
CA TRP A 106 -25.82 -8.64 -9.50
C TRP A 106 -24.53 -9.37 -9.80
N GLU A 107 -23.79 -8.95 -10.82
CA GLU A 107 -22.74 -9.77 -11.44
C GLU A 107 -21.34 -9.23 -11.17
N GLU A 108 -21.14 -7.93 -11.29
CA GLU A 108 -19.83 -7.29 -11.24
C GLU A 108 -19.89 -5.98 -10.46
N LEU A 109 -18.76 -5.62 -9.84
CA LEU A 109 -18.56 -4.35 -9.17
C LEU A 109 -17.19 -3.79 -9.53
N GLU A 110 -17.16 -2.52 -9.90
CA GLU A 110 -15.99 -1.69 -10.11
C GLU A 110 -15.94 -0.62 -9.01
N TRP A 111 -14.75 -0.25 -8.59
CA TRP A 111 -14.56 0.82 -7.62
C TRP A 111 -13.22 1.51 -7.81
N GLU A 112 -13.18 2.81 -7.52
CA GLU A 112 -12.02 3.66 -7.71
C GLU A 112 -11.51 4.17 -6.35
N PRO A 113 -10.53 3.48 -5.74
CA PRO A 113 -9.81 4.01 -4.59
C PRO A 113 -8.82 5.10 -5.03
N GLY A 114 -8.54 6.06 -4.15
CA GLY A 114 -7.56 7.12 -4.42
C GLY A 114 -6.12 6.63 -4.61
N GLY A 115 -5.82 5.42 -4.13
CA GLY A 115 -4.52 4.79 -4.29
C GLY A 115 -4.51 3.30 -3.91
N PRO A 116 -3.36 2.63 -4.04
CA PRO A 116 -3.16 1.19 -3.83
C PRO A 116 -3.14 0.77 -2.35
N TYR A 117 -4.21 1.10 -1.62
CA TYR A 117 -4.31 0.85 -0.19
C TYR A 117 -4.38 -0.65 0.11
N GLY A 118 -3.49 -1.16 0.96
CA GLY A 118 -3.43 -2.59 1.28
C GLY A 118 -2.81 -3.47 0.22
N ARG A 119 -2.12 -2.90 -0.78
CA ARG A 119 -1.44 -3.67 -1.82
C ARG A 119 0.08 -3.73 -1.57
N PRO A 120 0.71 -4.89 -1.79
CA PRO A 120 2.16 -5.01 -1.73
C PRO A 120 2.82 -4.15 -2.82
N LEU A 121 4.13 -3.93 -2.69
CA LEU A 121 4.91 -3.35 -3.78
C LEU A 121 4.88 -4.27 -5.02
N PRO A 122 4.90 -3.71 -6.25
CA PRO A 122 4.94 -4.52 -7.47
C PRO A 122 6.22 -5.38 -7.56
N ASP A 123 6.06 -6.62 -8.04
CA ASP A 123 7.16 -7.54 -8.36
C ASP A 123 7.95 -7.07 -9.61
N ASP A 124 9.10 -7.70 -9.87
CA ASP A 124 9.83 -7.70 -11.15
C ASP A 124 10.19 -6.31 -11.74
N GLU A 125 10.53 -5.35 -10.87
CA GLU A 125 10.80 -3.94 -11.23
C GLU A 125 9.62 -3.26 -11.95
N ASP A 126 8.40 -3.75 -11.76
CA ASP A 126 7.25 -3.24 -12.50
C ASP A 126 6.87 -1.79 -12.12
N PHE A 127 6.17 -1.15 -13.05
CA PHE A 127 5.68 0.20 -12.88
C PHE A 127 4.17 0.19 -12.73
N GLU A 128 3.69 0.55 -11.55
CA GLU A 128 2.25 0.62 -11.31
C GLU A 128 1.66 1.87 -11.99
N VAL A 129 0.52 1.70 -12.67
CA VAL A 129 -0.21 2.78 -13.32
C VAL A 129 -1.70 2.66 -13.08
N GLY A 130 -2.41 3.80 -13.07
CA GLY A 130 -3.87 3.82 -13.15
C GLY A 130 -4.59 4.18 -11.85
N TYR A 131 -3.87 4.29 -10.73
CA TYR A 131 -4.41 5.00 -9.57
C TYR A 131 -4.33 6.52 -9.76
N LEU A 132 -5.24 7.25 -9.11
CA LEU A 132 -5.20 8.72 -9.06
C LEU A 132 -3.94 9.24 -8.35
N ALA A 133 -3.51 8.53 -7.30
CA ALA A 133 -2.28 8.81 -6.55
C ALA A 133 -1.64 7.51 -6.02
N GLY A 134 -0.40 7.62 -5.55
CA GLY A 134 0.27 6.51 -4.85
C GLY A 134 0.86 5.41 -5.75
N ASN A 135 0.75 5.52 -7.07
CA ASN A 135 1.49 4.68 -8.02
C ASN A 135 2.99 4.70 -7.69
N VAL A 136 3.66 3.55 -7.79
CA VAL A 136 5.10 3.42 -7.49
C VAL A 136 5.86 2.88 -8.68
N SER A 137 7.10 3.36 -8.84
CA SER A 137 8.06 2.78 -9.77
C SER A 137 9.03 1.87 -9.04
N MET A 138 9.04 0.59 -9.41
CA MET A 138 10.03 -0.35 -8.91
C MET A 138 11.30 -0.39 -9.77
N ASP A 139 11.49 0.60 -10.66
CA ASP A 139 12.70 0.78 -11.47
C ASP A 139 13.95 0.84 -10.57
N HIS A 140 14.97 0.05 -10.91
CA HIS A 140 16.18 -0.12 -10.11
C HIS A 140 15.93 -0.65 -8.68
N ASN A 141 14.82 -1.33 -8.44
CA ASN A 141 14.67 -2.18 -7.25
C ASN A 141 15.56 -3.42 -7.43
N VAL A 142 16.39 -3.70 -6.43
CA VAL A 142 17.41 -4.75 -6.50
C VAL A 142 17.23 -5.85 -5.47
N LEU A 143 16.28 -5.66 -4.56
CA LEU A 143 15.83 -6.63 -3.58
C LEU A 143 14.41 -6.25 -3.19
N LEU A 144 13.49 -7.21 -3.24
CA LEU A 144 12.15 -7.07 -2.70
C LEU A 144 11.76 -8.37 -1.99
N LEU A 145 11.32 -8.24 -0.73
CA LEU A 145 10.89 -9.35 0.10
C LEU A 145 9.55 -9.01 0.74
N HIS A 146 8.49 -9.67 0.28
CA HIS A 146 7.15 -9.58 0.86
C HIS A 146 7.00 -10.44 2.11
N PHE A 147 7.69 -11.60 2.16
CA PHE A 147 7.50 -12.62 3.21
C PHE A 147 6.11 -13.27 3.25
N ASP A 148 5.37 -13.19 2.13
CA ASP A 148 4.00 -13.69 1.98
C ASP A 148 3.85 -15.20 1.83
N GLU A 149 4.92 -15.97 2.02
CA GLU A 149 4.78 -17.42 2.11
C GLU A 149 3.88 -17.81 3.29
N PRO A 150 3.21 -18.99 3.23
CA PRO A 150 2.31 -19.39 4.30
C PRO A 150 2.95 -19.34 5.68
N ALA A 151 2.26 -18.72 6.64
CA ALA A 151 2.71 -18.57 8.02
C ALA A 151 3.23 -19.89 8.61
N GLY A 152 4.36 -19.82 9.32
CA GLY A 152 5.05 -21.01 9.81
C GLY A 152 6.47 -20.74 10.31
N VAL A 153 7.21 -21.81 10.59
CA VAL A 153 8.61 -21.73 11.04
C VAL A 153 9.54 -21.91 9.84
N LEU A 154 10.51 -21.01 9.70
CA LEU A 154 11.57 -21.07 8.70
C LEU A 154 12.84 -21.69 9.33
N PRO A 155 13.25 -22.90 8.91
CA PRO A 155 14.46 -23.54 9.43
C PRO A 155 15.75 -22.91 8.88
N ASP A 156 16.89 -23.18 9.52
CA ASP A 156 18.23 -22.85 9.00
C ASP A 156 18.40 -23.32 7.54
N GLY A 157 18.83 -22.40 6.67
CA GLY A 157 19.00 -22.64 5.24
C GLY A 157 17.71 -22.57 4.41
N ALA A 158 16.56 -22.24 5.01
CA ALA A 158 15.35 -21.90 4.26
C ALA A 158 15.62 -20.74 3.29
N VAL A 159 14.97 -20.78 2.14
CA VAL A 159 15.08 -19.74 1.10
C VAL A 159 13.79 -18.93 1.11
N ILE A 160 13.93 -17.60 1.11
CA ILE A 160 12.82 -16.65 1.02
C ILE A 160 12.66 -16.24 -0.44
N THR A 161 11.41 -16.09 -0.86
CA THR A 161 11.05 -15.59 -2.19
C THR A 161 11.52 -14.16 -2.34
N GLU A 162 12.25 -13.91 -3.43
CA GLU A 162 12.80 -12.61 -3.75
C GLU A 162 12.12 -12.12 -5.04
N SER A 163 11.48 -10.96 -4.92
CA SER A 163 10.47 -10.46 -5.85
C SER A 163 10.93 -9.33 -6.75
N SER A 164 12.19 -8.86 -6.65
CA SER A 164 12.69 -7.78 -7.51
C SER A 164 12.94 -8.21 -8.96
N GLY A 165 12.86 -9.51 -9.27
CA GLY A 165 13.26 -10.05 -10.56
C GLY A 165 14.78 -10.28 -10.72
N GLN A 166 15.59 -9.88 -9.73
CA GLN A 166 17.04 -10.11 -9.73
C GLN A 166 17.45 -11.56 -9.38
N LEU A 167 16.51 -12.38 -8.90
CA LEU A 167 16.69 -13.79 -8.55
C LEU A 167 17.77 -13.99 -7.48
N LEU A 168 17.84 -13.07 -6.50
CA LEU A 168 18.76 -13.20 -5.38
C LEU A 168 18.29 -14.28 -4.41
N ALA A 169 19.19 -15.18 -4.03
CA ALA A 169 18.86 -16.24 -3.09
C ALA A 169 18.92 -15.71 -1.64
N VAL A 170 17.81 -15.21 -1.08
CA VAL A 170 17.77 -14.82 0.34
C VAL A 170 17.58 -16.04 1.22
N LYS A 171 18.38 -16.16 2.28
CA LYS A 171 18.40 -17.34 3.15
C LYS A 171 18.22 -16.98 4.61
N ILE A 172 17.62 -17.89 5.36
CA ILE A 172 17.63 -17.87 6.82
C ILE A 172 18.88 -18.56 7.34
N THR A 173 19.48 -17.99 8.38
CA THR A 173 20.38 -18.73 9.26
C THR A 173 19.98 -18.59 10.72
N GLY A 174 20.23 -19.63 11.51
CA GLY A 174 19.85 -19.68 12.92
C GLY A 174 18.73 -20.69 13.21
N THR A 175 18.22 -20.68 14.44
CA THR A 175 17.45 -21.84 14.95
C THR A 175 15.94 -21.72 14.72
N GLU A 176 15.32 -20.53 14.86
CA GLU A 176 13.86 -20.35 14.74
C GLU A 176 13.49 -18.93 14.28
N MET A 177 13.43 -18.71 12.96
CA MET A 177 12.67 -17.57 12.40
C MET A 177 11.27 -18.03 12.02
N GLY A 178 10.31 -17.12 12.01
CA GLY A 178 8.92 -17.40 11.67
C GLY A 178 8.37 -16.49 10.60
N LEU A 179 7.16 -16.82 10.15
CA LEU A 179 6.28 -15.93 9.40
C LEU A 179 5.01 -15.73 10.23
N ALA A 180 4.65 -14.48 10.46
CA ALA A 180 3.45 -14.06 11.18
C ALA A 180 2.64 -13.07 10.32
N THR A 181 1.46 -12.65 10.77
CA THR A 181 0.68 -11.64 10.05
C THR A 181 1.45 -10.32 9.98
N GLY A 182 1.62 -9.82 8.76
CA GLY A 182 2.35 -8.60 8.45
C GLY A 182 1.47 -7.36 8.47
N VAL A 183 2.06 -6.23 8.08
CA VAL A 183 1.27 -5.05 7.69
C VAL A 183 0.58 -5.35 6.36
N LEU A 184 1.27 -6.01 5.43
CA LEU A 184 0.75 -6.48 4.14
C LEU A 184 1.00 -7.99 4.09
N GLY A 185 -0.06 -8.78 4.04
CA GLY A 185 0.04 -10.24 4.06
C GLY A 185 0.78 -10.79 5.30
N ASN A 186 1.96 -11.37 5.13
CA ASN A 186 2.80 -11.91 6.21
C ASN A 186 4.12 -11.16 6.37
N ALA A 187 4.73 -11.29 7.55
CA ALA A 187 6.00 -10.67 7.90
C ALA A 187 6.98 -11.69 8.49
N LEU A 188 8.27 -11.43 8.30
CA LEU A 188 9.35 -12.15 8.94
C LEU A 188 9.37 -11.88 10.45
N ASP A 189 9.20 -12.92 11.25
CA ASP A 189 9.24 -12.89 12.72
C ASP A 189 10.63 -13.30 13.23
N ASP A 190 11.39 -12.32 13.74
CA ASP A 190 12.70 -12.54 14.35
C ASP A 190 12.62 -12.57 15.88
N SER A 191 13.07 -13.70 16.45
CA SER A 191 13.08 -14.02 17.87
C SER A 191 14.47 -13.99 18.53
N LEU A 192 15.49 -13.36 17.91
CA LEU A 192 16.94 -13.35 18.28
C LEU A 192 17.71 -14.64 18.00
N THR A 193 17.08 -15.66 17.42
CA THR A 193 17.76 -16.95 17.22
C THR A 193 18.30 -17.13 15.81
N GLY A 194 18.10 -16.14 14.92
CA GLY A 194 18.55 -16.14 13.54
C GLY A 194 18.61 -14.74 12.92
N TYR A 195 18.75 -14.69 11.60
CA TYR A 195 18.58 -13.53 10.73
C TYR A 195 18.43 -14.00 9.28
N ALA A 196 17.86 -13.17 8.41
CA ALA A 196 17.84 -13.41 6.97
C ALA A 196 19.01 -12.71 6.29
N PHE A 197 19.58 -13.28 5.23
CA PHE A 197 20.71 -12.66 4.53
C PHE A 197 20.79 -13.05 3.06
N THR A 198 21.45 -12.20 2.28
CA THR A 198 21.90 -12.54 0.93
C THR A 198 23.30 -13.15 1.00
N PRO A 199 23.56 -14.34 0.44
CA PRO A 199 24.88 -14.94 0.39
C PRO A 199 25.89 -14.04 -0.32
N ALA A 200 27.12 -14.01 0.19
CA ALA A 200 28.22 -13.30 -0.45
C ALA A 200 28.48 -13.85 -1.87
N GLY A 201 28.66 -12.96 -2.85
CA GLY A 201 29.01 -13.33 -4.22
C GLY A 201 29.43 -12.13 -5.08
N ASP A 202 30.29 -12.38 -6.06
CA ASP A 202 30.65 -11.39 -7.07
C ASP A 202 29.45 -11.13 -8.00
N GLY A 203 29.08 -9.86 -8.20
CA GLY A 203 28.01 -9.46 -9.12
C GLY A 203 26.60 -9.44 -8.51
N THR A 204 26.47 -9.35 -7.19
CA THR A 204 25.17 -9.10 -6.56
C THR A 204 24.68 -7.66 -6.90
N PRO A 205 23.37 -7.48 -7.17
CA PRO A 205 22.73 -6.18 -7.39
C PRO A 205 22.94 -5.18 -6.24
N LEU A 206 23.28 -5.68 -5.05
CA LEU A 206 23.53 -4.91 -3.83
C LEU A 206 24.91 -4.21 -3.81
N ASN A 207 25.69 -4.36 -4.89
CA ASN A 207 26.90 -3.58 -5.12
C ASN A 207 26.54 -2.23 -5.76
N PHE A 208 26.15 -1.26 -4.92
CA PHE A 208 25.82 0.09 -5.39
C PHE A 208 27.05 0.89 -5.78
N GLY A 209 28.24 0.46 -5.35
CA GLY A 209 29.44 1.24 -5.48
C GLY A 209 29.25 2.64 -4.90
N ASN A 210 29.43 3.66 -5.75
CA ASN A 210 29.29 5.08 -5.42
C ASN A 210 27.91 5.70 -5.80
N ARG A 211 26.91 4.86 -6.09
CA ARG A 211 25.58 5.30 -6.55
C ARG A 211 24.68 5.70 -5.40
N ASP A 212 23.59 6.38 -5.75
CA ASP A 212 22.50 6.69 -4.85
C ASP A 212 21.75 5.40 -4.51
N TYR A 213 21.19 5.30 -3.31
CA TYR A 213 20.44 4.12 -2.92
C TYR A 213 19.38 4.47 -1.88
N SER A 214 18.38 3.59 -1.75
CA SER A 214 17.35 3.68 -0.73
C SER A 214 17.02 2.32 -0.14
N TRP A 215 16.89 2.24 1.18
CA TRP A 215 16.40 1.03 1.87
C TRP A 215 15.08 1.35 2.52
N SER A 216 14.07 0.52 2.29
CA SER A 216 12.70 0.65 2.80
C SER A 216 12.29 -0.64 3.48
N TYR A 217 11.61 -0.55 4.62
CA TYR A 217 11.01 -1.70 5.29
C TYR A 217 9.96 -1.25 6.31
N TRP A 218 9.07 -2.17 6.65
CA TRP A 218 8.17 -2.04 7.79
C TRP A 218 8.71 -2.82 8.99
N VAL A 219 8.48 -2.29 10.18
CA VAL A 219 8.83 -2.96 11.44
C VAL A 219 7.72 -2.82 12.48
N ASN A 220 7.45 -3.90 13.19
CA ASN A 220 6.71 -3.88 14.46
C ASN A 220 7.60 -4.49 15.55
N THR A 221 7.93 -3.71 16.56
CA THR A 221 8.78 -4.18 17.64
C THR A 221 8.49 -3.50 18.97
N THR A 222 8.78 -4.21 20.06
CA THR A 222 8.83 -3.65 21.42
C THR A 222 10.25 -3.70 22.00
N GLN A 223 11.23 -4.08 21.17
CA GLN A 223 12.59 -4.29 21.62
C GLN A 223 13.21 -2.99 22.10
N SER A 224 13.92 -3.03 23.22
CA SER A 224 14.73 -1.89 23.66
C SER A 224 15.92 -1.69 22.72
N CYS A 225 16.21 -0.42 22.43
CA CYS A 225 17.28 0.02 21.52
C CYS A 225 18.40 0.77 22.27
N PRO A 226 19.15 0.10 23.15
CA PRO A 226 20.09 0.77 24.05
C PRO A 226 21.36 1.32 23.36
N SER A 227 22.17 1.92 24.22
CA SER A 227 23.17 2.95 24.00
C SER A 227 24.63 2.46 23.88
N ALA A 228 24.95 1.21 24.28
CA ALA A 228 26.33 0.80 24.54
C ALA A 228 26.65 -0.69 24.24
N ASN A 229 27.62 -0.91 23.35
CA ASN A 229 28.12 -2.21 22.87
C ASN A 229 28.53 -3.23 23.98
N PRO A 230 28.64 -4.55 23.68
CA PRO A 230 27.79 -5.63 24.15
C PRO A 230 27.69 -5.79 25.69
N PRO A 231 26.54 -6.30 26.19
CA PRO A 231 25.49 -6.92 25.39
C PRO A 231 24.39 -5.95 24.88
N ASN A 232 24.58 -4.62 24.94
CA ASN A 232 23.48 -3.62 24.83
C ASN A 232 23.70 -2.44 23.84
N GLY A 233 24.12 -2.69 22.59
CA GLY A 233 24.28 -1.65 21.55
C GLY A 233 22.97 -1.23 20.86
N ASN A 234 23.07 -0.57 19.70
CA ASN A 234 21.97 -0.37 18.74
C ASN A 234 21.33 -1.70 18.31
N ARG A 235 20.20 -1.64 17.60
CA ARG A 235 19.60 -2.82 16.95
C ARG A 235 19.60 -2.61 15.46
N VAL A 236 20.11 -3.62 14.76
CA VAL A 236 20.22 -3.60 13.31
C VAL A 236 19.03 -4.34 12.73
N HIS A 237 18.18 -3.60 12.02
CA HIS A 237 17.07 -4.17 11.28
C HIS A 237 17.54 -4.55 9.89
N LEU A 238 18.24 -3.64 9.21
CA LEU A 238 18.90 -3.88 7.92
C LEU A 238 20.38 -3.53 8.06
N GLY A 239 21.28 -4.39 7.62
CA GLY A 239 22.70 -4.23 7.87
C GLY A 239 23.61 -4.81 6.82
N VAL A 240 24.72 -4.12 6.59
CA VAL A 240 25.85 -4.55 5.78
C VAL A 240 27.12 -4.37 6.63
N GLU A 241 27.87 -5.45 6.81
CA GLU A 241 29.14 -5.41 7.52
C GLU A 241 30.23 -6.16 6.76
N GLU A 242 31.29 -5.43 6.42
CA GLU A 242 32.49 -5.97 5.82
C GLU A 242 33.53 -6.24 6.91
N THR A 243 33.98 -7.50 7.01
CA THR A 243 34.91 -7.96 8.06
C THR A 243 36.37 -7.99 7.60
N THR A 244 36.66 -7.64 6.36
CA THR A 244 38.00 -7.64 5.76
C THR A 244 38.18 -6.42 4.87
N GLY A 245 39.32 -5.72 4.95
CA GLY A 245 39.58 -4.58 4.05
C GLY A 245 39.07 -3.26 4.61
N ASP A 246 38.43 -2.46 3.75
CA ASP A 246 38.03 -1.07 3.97
C ASP A 246 36.69 -0.96 4.78
N GLU A 247 36.58 -1.72 5.89
CA GLU A 247 35.54 -1.71 6.96
C GLU A 247 34.19 -0.99 6.65
N THR A 248 33.49 -1.38 5.58
CA THR A 248 32.14 -0.84 5.32
C THR A 248 31.18 -1.32 6.41
N HIS A 249 30.51 -0.37 7.06
CA HIS A 249 29.60 -0.65 8.17
C HIS A 249 28.38 0.25 8.03
N LEU A 250 27.33 -0.28 7.39
CA LEU A 250 26.08 0.43 7.13
C LEU A 250 24.96 -0.29 7.85
N TRP A 251 24.15 0.45 8.60
CA TRP A 251 22.96 -0.13 9.21
C TRP A 251 21.83 0.88 9.32
N LEU A 252 20.61 0.34 9.31
CA LEU A 252 19.38 1.01 9.63
C LEU A 252 18.63 0.16 10.66
N GLY A 253 18.07 0.80 11.67
CA GLY A 253 17.33 0.13 12.73
C GLY A 253 16.99 1.12 13.82
N CYS A 254 17.34 0.79 15.06
CA CYS A 254 17.03 1.67 16.19
C CYS A 254 18.20 1.91 17.15
N SER A 255 18.23 3.11 17.72
CA SER A 255 19.20 3.52 18.75
C SER A 255 18.62 4.59 19.67
N THR A 256 19.21 4.72 20.86
CA THR A 256 18.91 5.77 21.85
C THR A 256 20.11 6.69 22.11
N SER A 257 21.30 6.36 21.59
CA SER A 257 22.56 6.95 22.08
C SER A 257 23.80 6.54 21.25
N ASP A 258 23.67 6.36 19.93
CA ASP A 258 24.87 6.34 19.09
C ASP A 258 25.60 7.69 19.19
N THR A 259 26.88 7.75 18.83
CA THR A 259 27.71 8.95 18.71
C THR A 259 27.03 10.15 18.03
N ASN A 260 26.03 9.92 17.18
CA ASN A 260 25.20 10.94 16.53
C ASN A 260 23.77 11.11 17.11
N CYS A 261 23.31 10.20 17.98
CA CYS A 261 22.02 10.23 18.66
C CYS A 261 22.18 10.70 20.11
N THR A 262 21.66 11.87 20.48
CA THR A 262 21.76 12.39 21.87
C THR A 262 20.42 12.49 22.61
N ALA A 263 19.36 11.88 22.07
CA ALA A 263 18.02 11.94 22.64
C ALA A 263 17.83 10.97 23.84
N PRO A 264 17.33 11.43 24.99
CA PRO A 264 17.10 10.57 26.14
C PRO A 264 15.84 9.69 26.00
N GLY A 265 16.03 8.38 25.85
CA GLY A 265 14.98 7.34 26.01
C GLY A 265 14.10 7.07 24.79
N SER A 266 13.54 5.85 24.73
CA SER A 266 12.76 5.22 23.63
C SER A 266 13.55 4.98 22.33
N GLY A 267 13.30 3.86 21.65
CA GLY A 267 14.05 3.48 20.45
C GLY A 267 13.60 4.31 19.26
N PHE A 268 14.51 5.13 18.74
CA PHE A 268 14.26 5.96 17.55
C PHE A 268 14.83 5.30 16.31
N GLY A 269 14.22 5.57 15.15
CA GLY A 269 14.81 5.27 13.86
C GLY A 269 16.21 5.89 13.77
N ALA A 270 17.21 5.07 13.49
CA ALA A 270 18.59 5.52 13.41
C ALA A 270 19.38 4.63 12.46
N GLY A 271 20.46 5.19 11.94
CA GLY A 271 21.43 4.42 11.17
C GLY A 271 22.78 5.09 11.18
N THR A 272 23.83 4.31 10.94
CA THR A 272 25.17 4.84 10.70
C THR A 272 25.71 4.24 9.42
N PHE A 273 26.27 5.11 8.60
CA PHE A 273 26.84 4.81 7.30
C PHE A 273 28.30 5.23 7.34
N ARG A 274 29.18 4.23 7.39
CA ARG A 274 30.62 4.40 7.54
C ARG A 274 31.35 3.67 6.42
N HIS A 275 32.39 4.31 5.89
CA HIS A 275 33.35 3.71 4.96
C HIS A 275 34.79 3.85 5.50
N ALA A 276 35.57 2.77 5.35
CA ALA A 276 37.04 2.58 5.32
C ALA A 276 38.00 3.31 6.28
N VAL A 277 37.78 4.58 6.64
CA VAL A 277 38.82 5.42 7.28
C VAL A 277 38.38 6.08 8.59
N GLY A 278 37.19 5.74 9.08
CA GLY A 278 36.66 6.24 10.35
C GLY A 278 35.74 7.45 10.23
N ASP A 279 35.44 7.91 9.01
CA ASP A 279 34.40 8.90 8.76
C ASP A 279 33.03 8.20 8.73
N SER A 280 32.10 8.66 9.54
CA SER A 280 30.73 8.17 9.58
C SER A 280 29.73 9.32 9.56
N ALA A 281 28.61 9.09 8.91
CA ALA A 281 27.42 9.94 9.03
C ALA A 281 26.22 9.04 9.32
N GLY A 282 25.26 9.55 10.06
CA GLY A 282 24.12 8.74 10.45
C GLY A 282 22.96 9.61 10.90
N PRO A 283 21.75 9.44 10.32
CA PRO A 283 20.58 10.12 10.78
C PRO A 283 20.15 9.57 12.14
N CYS A 284 19.59 10.45 12.95
CA CYS A 284 18.94 10.10 14.21
C CYS A 284 17.56 10.74 14.25
N GLY A 285 16.54 9.90 14.08
CA GLY A 285 15.15 10.32 14.13
C GLY A 285 14.71 10.75 15.53
N THR A 286 13.48 11.26 15.58
CA THR A 286 12.78 11.62 16.82
C THR A 286 11.51 10.81 17.03
N THR A 287 11.10 10.04 16.01
CA THR A 287 9.93 9.17 16.08
C THR A 287 10.29 7.88 16.81
N VAL A 288 9.51 7.56 17.83
CA VAL A 288 9.63 6.28 18.55
C VAL A 288 9.08 5.18 17.66
N ILE A 289 9.86 4.13 17.43
CA ILE A 289 9.51 3.02 16.51
C ILE A 289 9.38 1.67 17.21
N ASN A 290 9.52 1.65 18.54
CA ASN A 290 9.55 0.44 19.35
C ASN A 290 8.39 0.39 20.36
N ASP A 291 7.25 0.97 20.01
CA ASP A 291 6.04 1.05 20.82
C ASP A 291 5.06 -0.13 20.62
N GLY A 292 5.39 -1.07 19.74
CA GLY A 292 4.58 -2.24 19.41
C GLY A 292 3.58 -2.00 18.27
N GLU A 293 3.61 -0.83 17.63
CA GLU A 293 2.86 -0.56 16.41
C GLU A 293 3.75 -0.74 15.17
N TRP A 294 3.12 -0.81 13.99
CA TRP A 294 3.82 -0.85 12.71
C TRP A 294 4.36 0.53 12.33
N HIS A 295 5.64 0.60 12.00
CA HIS A 295 6.29 1.79 11.45
C HIS A 295 6.97 1.47 10.12
N HIS A 296 6.94 2.45 9.20
CA HIS A 296 7.67 2.38 7.95
C HIS A 296 8.94 3.21 8.04
N LEU A 297 10.09 2.61 7.77
CA LEU A 297 11.37 3.30 7.77
C LEU A 297 11.99 3.28 6.39
N VAL A 298 12.43 4.46 5.94
CA VAL A 298 13.20 4.59 4.71
C VAL A 298 14.45 5.42 4.96
N VAL A 299 15.60 4.91 4.51
CA VAL A 299 16.80 5.74 4.35
C VAL A 299 17.02 6.01 2.88
N VAL A 300 17.30 7.27 2.53
CA VAL A 300 17.66 7.70 1.17
C VAL A 300 19.03 8.33 1.21
N ASN A 301 19.98 7.80 0.47
CA ASN A 301 21.29 8.41 0.27
C ASN A 301 21.38 9.03 -1.12
N THR A 302 21.64 10.33 -1.17
CA THR A 302 21.94 11.06 -2.40
C THR A 302 23.44 11.32 -2.46
N ALA A 303 24.08 10.82 -3.50
CA ALA A 303 25.53 10.79 -3.74
C ALA A 303 26.35 10.00 -2.72
N SER A 304 27.43 9.38 -3.21
CA SER A 304 28.44 8.70 -2.38
C SER A 304 29.34 9.64 -1.56
N ASN A 305 29.33 10.94 -1.83
CA ASN A 305 30.00 11.96 -1.02
C ASN A 305 29.40 13.36 -1.26
N GLY A 306 29.19 14.15 -0.21
CA GLY A 306 28.76 15.54 -0.32
C GLY A 306 27.28 15.73 -0.62
N GLY A 307 26.47 14.68 -0.46
CA GLY A 307 25.02 14.75 -0.51
C GLY A 307 24.38 14.38 0.83
N ASP A 308 23.08 14.12 0.81
CA ASP A 308 22.29 13.94 2.02
C ASP A 308 21.93 12.48 2.25
N LEU A 309 22.03 12.08 3.51
CA LEU A 309 21.44 10.88 4.06
C LEU A 309 20.17 11.27 4.81
N ARG A 310 19.02 10.90 4.28
CA ARG A 310 17.69 11.26 4.80
C ARG A 310 17.03 10.04 5.41
N LEU A 311 16.51 10.18 6.62
CA LEU A 311 15.68 9.18 7.29
C LEU A 311 14.23 9.65 7.25
N TYR A 312 13.38 8.80 6.72
CA TYR A 312 11.94 8.94 6.78
C TYR A 312 11.37 7.90 7.74
N VAL A 313 10.39 8.33 8.54
CA VAL A 313 9.58 7.45 9.39
C VAL A 313 8.11 7.77 9.08
N ASP A 314 7.33 6.73 8.81
CA ASP A 314 5.90 6.82 8.51
C ASP A 314 5.58 7.80 7.37
N GLY A 315 6.37 7.71 6.30
CA GLY A 315 6.23 8.54 5.10
C GLY A 315 6.68 10.01 5.26
N GLN A 316 7.19 10.42 6.44
CA GLN A 316 7.64 11.80 6.72
C GLN A 316 9.13 11.86 6.98
N LEU A 317 9.80 12.94 6.54
CA LEU A 317 11.21 13.18 6.84
C LEU A 317 11.39 13.40 8.35
N ASP A 318 12.11 12.52 9.02
CA ASP A 318 12.37 12.59 10.47
C ASP A 318 13.75 13.21 10.75
N ASP A 319 14.77 12.87 9.95
CA ASP A 319 16.11 13.50 10.05
C ASP A 319 16.87 13.52 8.72
N ALA A 320 17.83 14.44 8.59
CA ALA A 320 18.72 14.51 7.44
C ALA A 320 20.12 14.99 7.83
N VAL A 321 21.14 14.27 7.38
CA VAL A 321 22.54 14.60 7.61
C VAL A 321 23.27 14.68 6.27
N THR A 322 23.88 15.83 6.00
CA THR A 322 24.82 15.96 4.89
C THR A 322 26.13 15.30 5.27
N HIS A 323 26.60 14.36 4.46
CA HIS A 323 27.85 13.65 4.71
C HIS A 323 28.98 14.18 3.83
N SER A 324 30.19 14.17 4.38
CA SER A 324 31.42 14.53 3.67
C SER A 324 32.50 13.54 4.08
N TYR A 325 32.65 12.49 3.29
CA TYR A 325 33.67 11.46 3.51
C TYR A 325 34.99 11.86 2.85
N THR A 326 36.11 11.51 3.49
CA THR A 326 37.46 11.68 2.90
C THR A 326 37.67 10.78 1.67
N THR A 327 36.99 9.63 1.62
CA THR A 327 36.83 8.77 0.45
C THR A 327 35.34 8.46 0.25
N PRO A 328 34.79 8.48 -0.99
CA PRO A 328 33.39 8.14 -1.21
C PRO A 328 33.02 6.81 -0.57
N ALA A 329 31.83 6.72 0.03
CA ALA A 329 31.32 5.46 0.54
C ALA A 329 31.02 4.53 -0.64
N ASP A 330 31.78 3.44 -0.72
CA ASP A 330 31.74 2.46 -1.81
C ASP A 330 31.25 1.12 -1.27
N LEU A 331 30.03 0.72 -1.64
CA LEU A 331 29.52 -0.60 -1.30
C LEU A 331 30.09 -1.65 -2.26
N GLN A 332 31.25 -2.21 -1.90
CA GLN A 332 32.01 -3.14 -2.75
C GLN A 332 31.34 -4.52 -2.91
N ALA A 333 31.80 -5.26 -3.92
CA ALA A 333 31.34 -6.62 -4.21
C ALA A 333 31.63 -7.60 -3.05
N GLY A 334 30.73 -8.55 -2.82
CA GLY A 334 30.94 -9.67 -1.90
C GLY A 334 30.52 -9.43 -0.45
N VAL A 335 29.84 -8.33 -0.13
CA VAL A 335 29.28 -8.10 1.20
C VAL A 335 27.85 -8.66 1.28
N GLU A 336 27.52 -9.26 2.43
CA GLU A 336 26.19 -9.80 2.72
C GLU A 336 25.30 -8.71 3.29
N PHE A 337 24.12 -8.53 2.69
CA PHE A 337 23.04 -7.76 3.27
C PHE A 337 22.23 -8.67 4.19
N ALA A 338 21.95 -8.20 5.40
CA ALA A 338 21.26 -8.95 6.43
C ALA A 338 20.05 -8.18 6.97
N ILE A 339 19.05 -8.94 7.38
CA ILE A 339 17.79 -8.49 7.96
C ILE A 339 17.65 -9.13 9.33
N GLY A 340 17.45 -8.33 10.37
CA GLY A 340 17.40 -8.77 11.76
C GLY A 340 18.75 -8.72 12.48
N ALA A 341 19.88 -8.52 11.78
CA ALA A 341 21.20 -8.40 12.37
C ALA A 341 22.20 -7.81 11.36
N PHE A 342 23.48 -7.66 11.75
CA PHE A 342 24.56 -7.71 10.77
C PHE A 342 24.79 -9.13 10.26
N SER A 343 25.43 -9.25 9.09
CA SER A 343 25.89 -10.52 8.49
C SER A 343 26.82 -11.33 9.41
N THR A 344 27.43 -10.70 10.41
CA THR A 344 28.23 -11.36 11.44
C THR A 344 27.39 -12.02 12.55
N GLY A 345 26.06 -11.85 12.53
CA GLY A 345 25.13 -12.24 13.59
C GLY A 345 25.19 -11.34 14.83
N THR A 346 25.79 -10.16 14.72
CA THR A 346 25.90 -9.20 15.83
C THR A 346 24.78 -8.13 15.76
N TYR A 347 24.51 -7.46 16.89
CA TYR A 347 23.47 -6.43 17.04
C TYR A 347 22.06 -6.88 16.63
N GLN A 348 21.76 -8.15 16.85
CA GLN A 348 20.47 -8.77 16.54
C GLN A 348 19.30 -7.96 17.07
N SER A 349 18.25 -7.89 16.26
CA SER A 349 16.99 -7.27 16.57
C SER A 349 15.88 -8.30 16.71
N THR A 350 14.78 -7.90 17.32
CA THR A 350 13.54 -8.68 17.32
C THR A 350 12.42 -7.83 16.80
N GLY A 351 11.49 -8.45 16.10
CA GLY A 351 10.29 -7.81 15.62
C GLY A 351 9.73 -8.55 14.43
N LEU A 352 8.66 -7.98 13.90
CA LEU A 352 8.13 -8.35 12.60
C LEU A 352 8.72 -7.40 11.56
N PHE A 353 9.25 -7.94 10.46
CA PHE A 353 9.76 -7.19 9.32
C PHE A 353 8.97 -7.53 8.07
N ASP A 354 8.56 -6.51 7.33
CA ASP A 354 7.66 -6.67 6.19
C ASP A 354 8.03 -5.70 5.06
N GLU A 355 7.69 -6.05 3.82
CA GLU A 355 7.97 -5.29 2.58
C GLU A 355 9.39 -4.70 2.54
N VAL A 356 10.40 -5.55 2.71
CA VAL A 356 11.81 -5.11 2.67
C VAL A 356 12.21 -4.88 1.22
N ALA A 357 12.51 -3.63 0.89
CA ALA A 357 12.90 -3.20 -0.45
C ALA A 357 14.22 -2.44 -0.44
N VAL A 358 15.09 -2.72 -1.41
CA VAL A 358 16.34 -2.00 -1.64
C VAL A 358 16.37 -1.49 -3.08
N PHE A 359 16.66 -0.21 -3.23
CA PHE A 359 16.74 0.48 -4.53
C PHE A 359 18.16 0.96 -4.77
N ASP A 360 18.62 0.80 -6.00
CA ASP A 360 19.88 1.34 -6.54
C ASP A 360 19.69 2.75 -7.12
N ARG A 361 18.82 3.50 -6.45
CA ARG A 361 18.51 4.91 -6.70
C ARG A 361 18.01 5.58 -5.43
N ALA A 362 18.08 6.90 -5.41
CA ALA A 362 17.39 7.70 -4.40
C ALA A 362 15.89 7.76 -4.72
N LEU A 363 15.06 7.37 -3.76
CA LEU A 363 13.63 7.66 -3.78
C LEU A 363 13.38 9.14 -3.45
N ASP A 364 12.39 9.75 -4.09
CA ASP A 364 11.91 11.07 -3.67
C ASP A 364 10.90 10.98 -2.50
N ALA A 365 10.49 12.14 -1.98
CA ALA A 365 9.61 12.19 -0.81
C ALA A 365 8.18 11.71 -1.14
N GLU A 366 7.71 11.97 -2.36
CA GLU A 366 6.41 11.51 -2.83
C GLU A 366 6.37 9.98 -2.96
N GLU A 367 7.43 9.35 -3.50
CA GLU A 367 7.58 7.90 -3.57
C GLU A 367 7.58 7.28 -2.17
N VAL A 368 8.33 7.85 -1.23
CA VAL A 368 8.36 7.36 0.16
C VAL A 368 6.98 7.43 0.82
N ALA A 369 6.26 8.54 0.64
CA ALA A 369 4.91 8.70 1.16
C ALA A 369 3.91 7.72 0.50
N ALA A 370 4.06 7.45 -0.80
CA ALA A 370 3.24 6.48 -1.52
C ALA A 370 3.45 5.05 -1.00
N ILE A 371 4.69 4.63 -0.77
CA ILE A 371 5.02 3.32 -0.19
C ILE A 371 4.43 3.18 1.21
N PHE A 372 4.54 4.22 2.05
CA PHE A 372 3.93 4.22 3.38
C PHE A 372 2.40 4.08 3.31
N ALA A 373 1.73 4.83 2.44
CA ALA A 373 0.27 4.82 2.33
C ALA A 373 -0.31 3.44 1.99
N ARG A 374 0.40 2.64 1.19
CA ARG A 374 0.02 1.25 0.86
C ARG A 374 -0.12 0.38 2.10
N GLY A 375 0.86 0.42 3.00
CA GLY A 375 0.82 -0.34 4.25
C GLY A 375 -0.06 0.31 5.32
N ALA A 376 -0.21 1.64 5.31
CA ALA A 376 -0.88 2.37 6.37
C ALA A 376 -2.41 2.51 6.22
N LEU A 377 -2.95 2.42 5.00
CA LEU A 377 -4.35 2.71 4.70
C LEU A 377 -5.06 1.46 4.17
N ARG A 378 -6.32 1.25 4.52
CA ARG A 378 -7.14 0.11 4.03
C ARG A 378 -8.53 0.56 3.64
N LEU A 379 -9.01 -0.01 2.54
CA LEU A 379 -10.41 -0.04 2.15
C LEU A 379 -10.84 -1.50 2.01
N GLU A 380 -11.98 -1.83 2.61
CA GLU A 380 -12.55 -3.17 2.58
C GLU A 380 -14.01 -3.08 2.19
N LEU A 381 -14.35 -3.56 0.99
CA LEU A 381 -15.70 -3.48 0.45
C LEU A 381 -16.48 -4.76 0.75
N GLN A 382 -17.77 -4.64 1.03
CA GLN A 382 -18.69 -5.77 1.12
C GLN A 382 -20.02 -5.40 0.47
N VAL A 383 -20.78 -6.40 0.03
CA VAL A 383 -22.03 -6.21 -0.68
C VAL A 383 -23.16 -7.00 -0.04
N ARG A 384 -24.42 -6.62 -0.30
CA ARG A 384 -25.60 -7.40 0.05
C ARG A 384 -26.74 -7.16 -0.93
N VAL A 385 -27.66 -8.12 -0.97
CA VAL A 385 -28.93 -8.03 -1.69
C VAL A 385 -30.06 -8.14 -0.68
N CYS A 386 -31.05 -7.25 -0.80
CA CYS A 386 -32.16 -7.12 0.14
C CYS A 386 -33.50 -7.46 -0.49
N ASP A 387 -34.44 -7.89 0.35
CA ASP A 387 -35.83 -8.15 -0.04
C ASP A 387 -36.70 -6.90 0.12
N GLU A 388 -36.36 -5.99 1.06
CA GLU A 388 -37.11 -4.77 1.32
C GLU A 388 -36.46 -3.53 0.66
N PRO A 389 -37.26 -2.52 0.22
CA PRO A 389 -36.75 -1.35 -0.50
C PRO A 389 -35.78 -0.47 0.29
N ASP A 390 -35.80 -0.57 1.63
CA ASP A 390 -34.94 0.16 2.55
C ASP A 390 -33.87 -0.74 3.20
N CYS A 391 -33.75 -1.98 2.74
CA CYS A 391 -32.89 -3.01 3.32
C CYS A 391 -33.10 -3.22 4.84
N SER A 392 -34.30 -2.96 5.35
CA SER A 392 -34.64 -3.15 6.77
C SER A 392 -34.72 -4.62 7.21
N ASP A 393 -34.75 -5.55 6.25
CA ASP A 393 -34.59 -6.99 6.44
C ASP A 393 -33.16 -7.40 6.86
N ASP A 394 -32.20 -6.47 6.78
CA ASP A 394 -30.83 -6.56 7.28
C ASP A 394 -30.08 -7.87 6.94
N PRO A 395 -30.02 -8.26 5.65
CA PRO A 395 -29.16 -9.37 5.24
C PRO A 395 -27.69 -9.02 5.49
N ALA A 396 -26.89 -10.06 5.76
CA ALA A 396 -25.47 -9.90 6.03
C ALA A 396 -24.72 -9.40 4.79
N PHE A 397 -23.79 -8.48 5.02
CA PHE A 397 -22.78 -8.10 4.04
C PHE A 397 -21.81 -9.26 3.80
N VAL A 398 -21.43 -9.49 2.54
CA VAL A 398 -20.52 -10.55 2.10
C VAL A 398 -19.39 -9.98 1.25
N GLY A 399 -18.22 -10.62 1.31
CA GLY A 399 -17.05 -10.33 0.48
C GLY A 399 -17.04 -11.10 -0.84
N ASP A 400 -15.86 -11.38 -1.39
CA ASP A 400 -15.66 -12.10 -2.66
C ASP A 400 -15.79 -13.64 -2.53
N GLY A 401 -15.89 -14.16 -1.31
CA GLY A 401 -15.99 -15.59 -1.00
C GLY A 401 -14.64 -16.28 -0.72
N THR A 402 -13.52 -15.58 -0.91
CA THR A 402 -12.19 -15.98 -0.42
C THR A 402 -11.85 -15.27 0.88
N ASN A 403 -12.16 -13.98 0.94
CA ASN A 403 -12.11 -13.15 2.12
C ASN A 403 -13.54 -12.69 2.43
N ASP A 404 -13.83 -12.40 3.70
CA ASP A 404 -15.13 -11.80 4.07
C ASP A 404 -15.29 -10.37 3.50
N VAL A 405 -14.33 -9.88 2.70
CA VAL A 405 -14.27 -8.57 2.06
C VAL A 405 -13.88 -8.71 0.58
N ILE A 406 -14.21 -7.71 -0.23
CA ILE A 406 -13.75 -7.48 -1.60
C ILE A 406 -12.62 -6.47 -1.51
N LEU A 407 -11.43 -6.88 -1.93
CA LEU A 407 -10.24 -6.04 -1.96
C LEU A 407 -10.02 -5.45 -3.35
N ASP A 408 -9.18 -4.43 -3.43
CA ASP A 408 -8.89 -3.73 -4.68
C ASP A 408 -8.12 -4.66 -5.64
N PRO A 409 -8.68 -5.00 -6.83
CA PRO A 409 -8.01 -5.84 -7.82
C PRO A 409 -6.87 -5.09 -8.53
N GLY A 410 -6.77 -3.79 -8.35
CA GLY A 410 -5.80 -2.90 -8.97
C GLY A 410 -6.15 -2.48 -10.39
N PRO A 411 -5.50 -1.42 -10.89
CA PRO A 411 -5.80 -0.81 -12.19
C PRO A 411 -5.40 -1.68 -13.39
N ASP A 412 -4.43 -2.59 -13.20
CA ASP A 412 -3.95 -3.50 -14.26
C ASP A 412 -4.73 -4.83 -14.32
N GLY A 413 -5.66 -5.05 -13.39
CA GLY A 413 -6.67 -6.10 -13.46
C GLY A 413 -7.91 -5.65 -14.22
N SER A 414 -8.81 -6.58 -14.58
CA SER A 414 -10.18 -6.16 -14.92
C SER A 414 -10.71 -5.35 -13.74
N PRO A 415 -11.04 -4.06 -13.88
CA PRO A 415 -11.48 -3.24 -12.75
C PRO A 415 -12.73 -3.83 -12.09
N ALA A 416 -13.50 -4.59 -12.88
CA ALA A 416 -14.64 -5.36 -12.44
C ALA A 416 -14.22 -6.60 -11.63
N VAL A 417 -14.60 -6.60 -10.36
CA VAL A 417 -14.61 -7.77 -9.49
C VAL A 417 -15.94 -8.50 -9.69
N PHE A 418 -15.87 -9.79 -10.03
CA PHE A 418 -17.06 -10.64 -10.08
C PHE A 418 -17.63 -10.84 -8.67
N LEU A 419 -18.90 -10.51 -8.50
CA LEU A 419 -19.60 -10.74 -7.25
C LEU A 419 -19.80 -12.24 -7.00
N PRO A 420 -19.89 -12.68 -5.74
CA PRO A 420 -20.00 -14.10 -5.44
C PRO A 420 -21.22 -14.72 -6.13
N ALA A 421 -21.03 -15.87 -6.77
CA ALA A 421 -22.13 -16.63 -7.36
C ALA A 421 -23.21 -17.06 -6.34
N ALA A 422 -22.89 -16.99 -5.04
CA ALA A 422 -23.82 -17.25 -3.94
C ALA A 422 -24.72 -16.07 -3.59
N LEU A 423 -24.45 -14.86 -4.10
CA LEU A 423 -25.27 -13.68 -3.90
C LEU A 423 -26.66 -13.92 -4.53
N PRO A 424 -27.77 -13.69 -3.80
CA PRO A 424 -29.09 -14.05 -4.30
C PRO A 424 -29.53 -13.11 -5.43
N VAL A 425 -30.40 -13.63 -6.32
CA VAL A 425 -31.14 -12.82 -7.29
C VAL A 425 -32.13 -11.96 -6.51
N GLY A 426 -32.09 -10.64 -6.70
CA GLY A 426 -32.93 -9.70 -5.96
C GLY A 426 -33.01 -8.33 -6.61
N GLN A 427 -33.96 -7.52 -6.15
CA GLN A 427 -34.23 -6.19 -6.73
C GLN A 427 -33.37 -5.09 -6.08
N TYR A 428 -33.07 -5.24 -4.79
CA TYR A 428 -32.40 -4.20 -4.00
C TYR A 428 -30.98 -4.61 -3.63
N PHE A 429 -30.05 -3.68 -3.74
CA PHE A 429 -28.63 -3.92 -3.45
C PHE A 429 -28.02 -2.79 -2.63
N GLN A 430 -27.05 -3.12 -1.79
CA GLN A 430 -26.22 -2.15 -1.08
C GLN A 430 -24.78 -2.65 -1.02
N TYR A 431 -23.85 -1.70 -1.01
CA TYR A 431 -22.46 -1.96 -0.61
C TYR A 431 -22.11 -1.18 0.66
N ARG A 432 -21.08 -1.66 1.34
CA ARG A 432 -20.47 -1.03 2.50
C ARG A 432 -18.97 -1.06 2.32
N VAL A 433 -18.31 0.06 2.59
CA VAL A 433 -16.86 0.16 2.59
C VAL A 433 -16.39 0.53 3.99
N ALA A 434 -15.53 -0.32 4.57
CA ALA A 434 -14.83 -0.02 5.80
C ALA A 434 -13.50 0.68 5.48
N PHE A 435 -13.21 1.74 6.23
CA PHE A 435 -12.03 2.57 6.10
C PHE A 435 -11.18 2.37 7.35
N SER A 436 -9.88 2.18 7.19
CA SER A 436 -8.95 2.27 8.32
C SER A 436 -7.60 2.84 7.95
N ARG A 437 -6.94 3.47 8.94
CA ARG A 437 -5.57 3.96 8.85
C ARG A 437 -4.79 3.68 10.13
N LEU A 438 -3.47 3.59 10.02
CA LEU A 438 -2.58 3.63 11.19
C LEU A 438 -2.66 5.00 11.89
N ALA A 439 -2.43 5.03 13.20
CA ALA A 439 -2.47 6.26 14.00
C ALA A 439 -1.43 7.30 13.52
N THR A 440 -0.30 6.83 13.00
CA THR A 440 0.80 7.63 12.46
C THR A 440 0.50 8.23 11.08
N ALA A 441 -0.47 7.69 10.35
CA ALA A 441 -0.81 8.17 9.02
C ALA A 441 -1.58 9.50 9.07
N ALA A 442 -1.04 10.56 8.48
CA ALA A 442 -1.67 11.88 8.47
C ALA A 442 -2.86 12.01 7.50
N VAL A 443 -3.03 11.03 6.60
CA VAL A 443 -4.02 11.02 5.52
C VAL A 443 -5.07 9.93 5.73
N SER A 444 -6.22 10.07 5.08
CA SER A 444 -7.28 9.05 5.02
C SER A 444 -7.18 8.25 3.73
N PRO A 445 -7.62 6.98 3.69
CA PRO A 445 -7.98 6.39 2.40
C PRO A 445 -9.19 7.13 1.81
N GLU A 446 -9.21 7.20 0.49
CA GLU A 446 -10.20 7.95 -0.31
C GLU A 446 -10.91 6.98 -1.26
N LEU A 447 -12.23 7.13 -1.40
CA LEU A 447 -13.07 6.37 -2.34
C LEU A 447 -13.81 7.35 -3.25
N PHE A 448 -13.56 7.26 -4.55
CA PHE A 448 -14.07 8.21 -5.56
C PHE A 448 -15.29 7.68 -6.32
N GLU A 449 -15.35 6.38 -6.60
CA GLU A 449 -16.46 5.79 -7.34
C GLU A 449 -16.73 4.34 -6.90
N VAL A 450 -17.99 3.93 -6.92
CA VAL A 450 -18.41 2.53 -6.94
C VAL A 450 -19.49 2.32 -8.00
N THR A 451 -19.23 1.43 -8.95
CA THR A 451 -20.16 1.07 -10.02
C THR A 451 -20.52 -0.42 -9.94
N VAL A 452 -21.81 -0.75 -10.00
CA VAL A 452 -22.34 -2.12 -9.90
C VAL A 452 -23.12 -2.46 -11.17
N TYR A 453 -22.85 -3.65 -11.69
CA TYR A 453 -23.48 -4.19 -12.89
C TYR A 453 -24.44 -5.33 -12.56
N ALA A 454 -25.61 -5.32 -13.20
CA ALA A 454 -26.62 -6.36 -13.03
C ALA A 454 -27.28 -6.77 -14.34
N ALA A 455 -27.62 -8.05 -14.46
CA ALA A 455 -28.27 -8.62 -15.64
C ALA A 455 -29.62 -9.26 -15.30
N LEU A 456 -30.50 -9.34 -16.28
CA LEU A 456 -31.76 -10.08 -16.14
C LEU A 456 -31.49 -11.60 -15.89
N PRO A 457 -32.31 -12.29 -15.06
CA PRO A 457 -32.02 -13.63 -14.57
C PRO A 457 -31.91 -14.78 -15.58
#